data_AF-A0A0N4TBM3-F1
#
_entry.id   AF-A0A0N4TBM3-F1
#
_cell.length_a   1.000
_cell.length_b   1.000
_cell.length_c   1.000
_cell.angle_alpha   90.00
_cell.angle_beta   90.00
_cell.angle_gamma   90.00
#
_symmetry.space_group_name_H-M   'P 1'
#
loop_
_entity.id
_entity.type
_entity.pdbx_description
1 polymer ?
#
loop_
_entity_poly.entity_id
_entity_poly.type
_entity_poly.pdbx_seq_one_letter_code
_entity_poly.pdbx_strand_id
1 'polypeptide(L)'
;MLKEAFLQNVFPCFPWTKKLSVHLQPDLDFLAPEYLLANKNLVTSAADVFSLGVLICWICSGGKRLIDAKNNIDTYRVICGQVI
;
A
#
# COMPACT_ATOMS: atom_id res chain seq x y z
N MET A 1 30.06 -1.02 5.87
CA MET A 1 29.66 -1.60 4.57
C MET A 1 28.22 -2.11 4.56
N LEU A 2 27.79 -2.99 5.48
CA LEU A 2 26.40 -3.50 5.50
C LEU A 2 25.30 -2.47 5.86
N LYS A 3 25.62 -1.42 6.64
CA LYS A 3 24.64 -0.39 7.04
C LYS A 3 24.20 0.53 5.90
N GLU A 4 25.05 0.75 4.89
CA GLU A 4 24.74 1.67 3.79
C GLU A 4 23.83 1.03 2.73
N ALA A 5 23.93 -0.28 2.52
CA ALA A 5 23.06 -1.01 1.62
C ALA A 5 21.60 -1.05 2.09
N PHE A 6 21.35 -1.01 3.41
CA PHE A 6 19.98 -0.98 3.93
C PHE A 6 19.28 0.37 3.66
N LEU A 7 20.05 1.47 3.60
CA LEU A 7 19.50 2.80 3.28
C LEU A 7 19.19 2.98 1.78
N GLN A 8 19.72 2.12 0.89
CA GLN A 8 19.45 2.23 -0.55
C GLN A 8 18.06 1.72 -0.97
N ASN A 9 17.35 1.01 -0.09
CA ASN A 9 16.02 0.45 -0.38
C ASN A 9 14.96 1.00 0.57
N VAL A 10 15.07 2.29 0.91
CA VAL A 10 14.10 2.96 1.79
C VAL A 10 13.71 4.30 1.19
N PHE A 11 12.41 4.53 1.06
CA PHE A 11 11.84 5.69 0.39
C PHE A 11 10.85 6.40 1.32
N PRO A 12 10.76 7.75 1.28
CA PRO A 12 9.79 8.48 2.06
C PRO A 12 8.35 8.12 1.63
N CYS A 13 7.46 7.99 2.60
CA CYS A 13 6.03 7.81 2.37
C CYS A 13 5.20 8.69 3.30
N PHE A 14 3.97 8.98 2.87
CA PHE A 14 2.98 9.63 3.72
C PHE A 14 1.92 8.60 4.14
N PRO A 15 1.54 8.55 5.44
CA PRO A 15 0.50 7.64 5.89
C PRO A 15 -0.84 8.05 5.29
N TRP A 16 -1.63 7.06 4.86
CA TRP A 16 -2.97 7.30 4.37
C TRP A 16 -3.89 7.72 5.52
N THR A 17 -4.68 8.77 5.34
CA THR A 17 -5.49 9.36 6.41
C THR A 17 -6.88 9.78 5.96
N LYS A 18 -7.85 9.60 6.87
CA LYS A 18 -9.23 10.10 6.71
C LYS A 18 -9.34 11.62 6.74
N LYS A 19 -8.29 12.32 7.20
CA LYS A 19 -8.27 13.79 7.29
C LYS A 19 -8.07 14.49 5.93
N LEU A 20 -7.54 13.77 4.95
CA LEU A 20 -7.24 14.29 3.63
C LEU A 20 -8.20 13.67 2.60
N SER A 21 -8.50 14.40 1.52
CA SER A 21 -9.34 13.88 0.43
C SER A 21 -8.70 12.66 -0.22
N VAL A 22 -9.53 11.73 -0.68
CA VAL A 22 -9.10 10.53 -1.42
C VAL A 22 -8.40 10.89 -2.73
N HIS A 23 -8.75 12.03 -3.33
CA HIS A 23 -8.12 12.52 -4.57
C HIS A 23 -6.75 13.16 -4.35
N LEU A 24 -6.38 13.44 -3.10
CA LEU A 24 -5.08 14.00 -2.72
C LEU A 24 -4.13 12.94 -2.14
N GLN A 25 -4.51 11.67 -2.28
CA GLN A 25 -3.78 10.53 -1.73
C GLN A 25 -3.71 9.42 -2.81
N PRO A 26 -2.74 8.50 -2.70
CA PRO A 26 -2.71 7.31 -3.54
C PRO A 26 -3.99 6.47 -3.39
N ASP A 27 -4.34 5.71 -4.43
CA ASP A 27 -5.45 4.75 -4.39
C ASP A 27 -5.17 3.70 -3.32
N LEU A 28 -6.05 3.63 -2.32
CA LEU A 28 -5.91 2.77 -1.15
C LEU A 28 -5.83 1.29 -1.54
N ASP A 29 -6.51 0.87 -2.60
CA ASP A 29 -6.59 -0.54 -3.00
C ASP A 29 -5.26 -1.08 -3.55
N PHE A 30 -4.34 -0.21 -3.96
CA PHE A 30 -3.03 -0.59 -4.50
C PHE A 30 -1.89 -0.37 -3.51
N LEU A 31 -2.12 0.38 -2.43
CA LEU A 31 -1.09 0.61 -1.41
C LEU A 31 -0.71 -0.68 -0.73
N ALA A 32 0.54 -0.79 -0.30
CA ALA A 32 1.03 -1.90 0.50
C ALA A 32 0.61 -1.75 1.97
N PRO A 33 0.40 -2.86 2.71
CA PRO A 33 -0.17 -2.82 4.07
C PRO A 33 0.72 -2.07 5.08
N GLU A 34 2.04 -2.00 4.86
CA GLU A 34 2.96 -1.24 5.70
C GLU A 34 2.71 0.27 5.70
N TYR A 35 1.96 0.81 4.71
CA TYR A 35 1.50 2.21 4.71
C TYR A 35 0.51 2.50 5.85
N LEU A 36 -0.14 1.47 6.41
CA LEU A 36 -1.10 1.63 7.51
C LEU A 36 -0.46 1.68 8.89
N LEU A 37 0.83 1.37 9.00
CA LEU A 37 1.52 1.36 10.27
C LEU A 37 1.61 2.80 10.82
N ALA A 38 1.21 2.98 12.07
CA ALA A 38 1.26 4.29 12.72
C ALA A 38 2.71 4.83 12.72
N ASN A 39 2.87 6.12 12.40
CA ASN A 39 4.16 6.80 12.32
C ASN A 39 5.15 6.22 11.29
N LYS A 40 4.66 5.45 10.31
CA LYS A 40 5.48 5.00 9.19
C LYS A 40 5.65 6.13 8.18
N ASN A 41 6.87 6.63 8.07
CA ASN A 41 7.26 7.66 7.09
C ASN A 41 8.21 7.10 6.02
N LEU A 42 8.45 5.78 6.04
CA LEU A 42 9.41 5.09 5.20
C LEU A 42 8.86 3.75 4.73
N VAL A 43 9.04 3.44 3.45
CA VAL A 43 8.72 2.15 2.81
C VAL A 43 9.94 1.63 2.06
N THR A 44 9.90 0.38 1.61
CA THR A 44 10.95 -0.19 0.74
C THR A 44 10.37 -0.44 -0.64
N SER A 45 11.19 -0.84 -1.62
CA SER A 45 10.72 -1.27 -2.94
C SER A 45 9.72 -2.46 -2.88
N ALA A 46 9.59 -3.15 -1.74
CA ALA A 46 8.55 -4.16 -1.56
C ALA A 46 7.14 -3.57 -1.71
N ALA A 47 6.95 -2.28 -1.40
CA ALA A 47 5.68 -1.58 -1.61
C ALA A 47 5.27 -1.53 -3.09
N ASP A 48 6.24 -1.28 -3.98
CA ASP A 48 6.01 -1.26 -5.43
C ASP A 48 5.72 -2.67 -5.95
N VAL A 49 6.41 -3.69 -5.43
CA VAL A 49 6.16 -5.09 -5.79
C VAL A 49 4.75 -5.53 -5.37
N PHE A 50 4.29 -5.12 -4.18
CA PHE A 50 2.90 -5.34 -3.75
C PHE A 50 1.92 -4.67 -4.72
N SER A 51 2.14 -3.38 -5.00
CA SER A 51 1.27 -2.59 -5.89
C SER A 51 1.18 -3.21 -7.29
N LEU A 52 2.32 -3.67 -7.82
CA LEU A 52 2.40 -4.39 -9.09
C LEU A 52 1.64 -5.73 -9.04
N GLY A 53 1.75 -6.48 -7.94
CA GLY A 53 1.01 -7.72 -7.73
C GLY A 53 -0.51 -7.50 -7.77
N VAL A 54 -1.00 -6.46 -7.09
CA VAL A 54 -2.42 -6.07 -7.13
C VAL A 54 -2.84 -5.67 -8.55
N LEU A 55 -2.01 -4.90 -9.26
CA LEU A 55 -2.26 -4.50 -10.65
C LEU A 55 -2.36 -5.71 -11.59
N ILE A 56 -1.44 -6.67 -11.48
CA ILE A 56 -1.47 -7.91 -12.26
C ILE A 56 -2.77 -8.67 -11.96
N CYS A 57 -3.14 -8.84 -10.69
CA CYS A 57 -4.38 -9.53 -10.32
C CYS A 57 -5.61 -8.83 -10.89
N TRP A 58 -5.64 -7.49 -10.87
CA TRP A 58 -6.72 -6.69 -11.43
C TRP A 58 -6.87 -6.92 -12.95
N ILE A 59 -5.76 -6.92 -13.68
CA ILE A 59 -5.74 -7.21 -15.13
C ILE A 59 -6.20 -8.64 -15.41
N CYS A 60 -5.61 -9.63 -14.74
CA CYS A 60 -5.94 -11.04 -14.93
C CYS A 60 -7.39 -11.38 -14.53
N SER A 61 -8.00 -10.60 -13.64
CA SER A 61 -9.39 -10.76 -13.22
C SER A 61 -10.39 -9.98 -14.08
N GLY A 62 -9.97 -9.45 -15.25
CA GLY A 62 -10.84 -8.69 -16.14
C GLY A 62 -11.33 -7.37 -15.54
N GLY A 63 -10.53 -6.74 -14.69
CA GLY A 63 -10.86 -5.47 -14.04
C GLY A 63 -11.61 -5.61 -12.71
N LYS A 64 -11.81 -6.84 -12.20
CA LYS A 64 -12.34 -7.04 -10.85
C LYS A 64 -11.28 -6.67 -9.80
N ARG A 65 -11.60 -5.73 -8.92
CA ARG A 65 -10.69 -5.30 -7.85
C ARG A 65 -10.45 -6.44 -6.85
N LEU A 66 -9.18 -6.73 -6.57
CA LEU A 66 -8.77 -7.71 -5.56
C LEU A 66 -9.02 -7.18 -4.14
N ILE A 67 -8.69 -5.90 -3.94
CA ILE A 67 -8.97 -5.13 -2.74
C ILE A 67 -10.00 -4.07 -3.14
N ASP A 68 -11.15 -4.04 -2.48
CA ASP A 68 -12.19 -3.02 -2.66
C ASP A 68 -12.49 -2.39 -1.29
N ALA A 69 -11.54 -1.57 -0.83
CA ALA A 69 -11.67 -0.92 0.47
C ALA A 69 -12.65 0.26 0.45
N LYS A 70 -13.10 0.71 -0.73
CA LYS A 70 -13.98 1.86 -0.91
C LYS A 70 -13.48 3.11 -0.18
N ASN A 71 -12.17 3.35 -0.25
CA ASN A 71 -11.48 4.42 0.47
C ASN A 71 -11.69 4.39 2.00
N ASN A 72 -11.91 3.21 2.58
CA ASN A 72 -12.02 3.05 4.02
C ASN A 72 -10.83 2.24 4.56
N ILE A 73 -9.99 2.93 5.35
CA ILE A 73 -8.79 2.35 5.96
C ILE A 73 -9.07 1.16 6.88
N ASP A 74 -10.23 1.14 7.56
CA ASP A 74 -10.61 0.05 8.45
C ASP A 74 -10.99 -1.19 7.63
N THR A 75 -11.73 -1.00 6.53
CA THR A 75 -12.05 -2.07 5.58
C THR A 75 -10.78 -2.63 4.95
N TYR A 76 -9.89 -1.77 4.46
CA TYR A 76 -8.61 -2.16 3.89
C TYR A 76 -7.79 -3.00 4.87
N ARG A 77 -7.69 -2.57 6.14
CA ARG A 77 -6.96 -3.31 7.19
C ARG A 77 -7.53 -4.71 7.43
N VAL A 78 -8.86 -4.86 7.41
CA VAL A 78 -9.51 -6.18 7.53
C VAL A 78 -9.17 -7.07 6.33
N ILE A 79 -9.26 -6.53 5.11
CA ILE A 79 -8.94 -7.29 3.88
C ILE A 79 -7.48 -7.75 3.90
N CYS A 80 -6.53 -6.86 4.19
CA CYS A 80 -5.11 -7.23 4.27
C CYS A 80 -4.82 -8.26 5.36
N GLY A 81 -5.55 -8.24 6.48
CA GLY A 81 -5.41 -9.24 7.54
C GLY A 81 -6.05 -10.60 7.23
N GLN A 82 -6.83 -10.71 6.15
CA GLN A 82 -7.46 -11.97 5.70
C GLN A 82 -6.76 -12.58 4.48
N VAL A 83 -6.08 -11.76 3.68
CA VAL A 83 -5.46 -12.16 2.40
C VAL A 83 -3.96 -12.47 2.56
N ILE A 84 -3.35 -12.13 3.69
CA ILE A 84 -1.91 -12.30 4.00
C ILE A 84 -1.74 -13.17 5.25
#